data_AF-A0A932XJ43-F1
#
_entry.id   AF-A0A932XJ43-F1
#
_cell.length_a   1.000
_cell.length_b   1.000
_cell.length_c   1.000
_cell.angle_alpha   90.00
_cell.angle_beta   90.00
_cell.angle_gamma   90.00
#
_symmetry.space_group_name_H-M   'P 1'
#
loop_
_entity.id
_entity.type
_entity.pdbx_description
1 polymer ?
#
loop_
_entity_poly.entity_id
_entity_poly.type
_entity_poly.pdbx_seq_one_letter_code
_entity_poly.pdbx_strand_id
1 'polypeptide(L)'
;MMETIEIQGGVVRLYRSTQDEGKVLDRQVSLKDFLRELSAQAAGRPHEQLPLFPIGARWLLMRGHSTVVAVEQAPQIRRVSLSDRTGGAKGYLLAFPYIVYLLLFYRGAFEEMRLYYRKAPLMSQDDPLLFPNLWNVSANESPLAKCRACLRGRPLFEDHSLAGQAQEAVEFFWNAGFGLEVEENCFQRASKRDPLITSPEAWEAATRADPLFPLQVDWEDAKVTLRKAGEHLLDWRGYGKRVEEVSDLADIIYRLKET
;
A
#
# COMPACT_ATOMS: atom_id res chain seq x y z
N MET A 1 -40.35 -1.95 -2.12
CA MET A 1 -40.16 -2.88 -3.25
C MET A 1 -38.78 -3.46 -3.10
N MET A 2 -38.66 -4.78 -2.94
CA MET A 2 -37.39 -5.45 -2.70
C MET A 2 -36.97 -6.17 -3.98
N GLU A 3 -35.76 -5.88 -4.47
CA GLU A 3 -35.18 -6.56 -5.62
C GLU A 3 -34.22 -7.65 -5.12
N THR A 4 -34.28 -8.84 -5.72
CA THR A 4 -33.38 -9.96 -5.41
C THR A 4 -32.80 -10.48 -6.71
N ILE A 5 -31.48 -10.58 -6.80
CA ILE A 5 -30.81 -11.23 -7.94
C ILE A 5 -30.35 -12.63 -7.51
N GLU A 6 -30.64 -13.63 -8.33
CA GLU A 6 -30.21 -15.01 -8.16
C GLU A 6 -29.38 -15.45 -9.37
N ILE A 7 -28.27 -16.15 -9.13
CA ILE A 7 -27.38 -16.63 -10.19
C ILE A 7 -27.23 -18.14 -10.04
N GLN A 8 -27.68 -18.89 -11.04
CA GLN A 8 -27.65 -20.35 -11.00
C GLN A 8 -27.48 -20.92 -12.41
N GLY A 9 -26.55 -21.87 -12.59
CA GLY A 9 -26.37 -22.60 -13.85
C GLY A 9 -26.04 -21.71 -15.06
N GLY A 10 -25.31 -20.61 -14.86
CA GLY A 10 -24.95 -19.67 -15.94
C GLY A 10 -26.08 -18.70 -16.34
N VAL A 11 -27.11 -18.58 -15.51
CA VAL A 11 -28.27 -17.69 -15.73
C VAL A 11 -28.40 -16.73 -14.54
N VAL A 12 -28.73 -15.47 -14.83
CA VAL A 12 -29.01 -14.43 -13.83
C VAL A 12 -30.51 -14.13 -13.88
N ARG A 13 -31.16 -14.19 -12.71
CA ARG A 13 -32.59 -13.94 -12.51
C ARG A 13 -32.77 -12.76 -11.58
N LEU A 14 -33.54 -11.76 -11.99
CA LEU A 14 -33.97 -10.64 -11.17
C LEU A 14 -35.40 -10.92 -10.71
N TYR A 15 -35.62 -10.89 -9.41
CA TYR A 15 -36.92 -10.99 -8.76
C TYR A 15 -37.29 -9.64 -8.15
N ARG A 16 -38.58 -9.30 -8.24
CA ARG A 16 -39.16 -8.15 -7.53
C ARG A 16 -40.22 -8.64 -6.56
N SER A 17 -40.27 -8.03 -5.39
CA SER A 17 -41.32 -8.28 -4.39
C SER A 17 -41.92 -6.96 -3.92
N THR A 18 -43.25 -6.92 -3.93
CA THR A 18 -44.07 -5.93 -3.22
C THR A 18 -44.37 -6.50 -1.83
N GLN A 19 -44.65 -5.65 -0.84
CA GLN A 19 -44.77 -6.09 0.57
C GLN A 19 -45.86 -7.17 0.81
N ASP A 20 -46.77 -7.37 -0.15
CA ASP A 20 -47.88 -8.33 -0.06
C ASP A 20 -47.80 -9.50 -1.05
N GLU A 21 -46.82 -9.53 -1.98
CA GLU A 21 -46.66 -10.61 -2.95
C GLU A 21 -45.23 -11.19 -2.89
N GLY A 22 -45.15 -12.53 -2.90
CA GLY A 22 -43.89 -13.26 -2.89
C GLY A 22 -42.94 -12.85 -4.04
N LYS A 23 -41.72 -13.39 -4.06
CA LYS A 23 -40.73 -13.06 -5.09
C LYS A 23 -41.25 -13.43 -6.49
N VAL A 24 -41.54 -12.43 -7.32
CA VAL A 24 -41.94 -12.61 -8.73
C VAL A 24 -40.71 -12.43 -9.61
N LEU A 25 -40.48 -13.38 -10.53
CA LEU A 25 -39.40 -13.27 -11.52
C LEU A 25 -39.71 -12.13 -12.50
N ASP A 26 -38.87 -11.10 -12.50
CA ASP A 26 -39.00 -9.90 -13.35
C ASP A 26 -38.19 -10.05 -14.64
N ARG A 27 -36.95 -10.55 -14.56
CA ARG A 27 -36.07 -10.68 -15.72
C ARG A 27 -35.13 -11.88 -15.61
N GLN A 28 -34.81 -12.47 -16.75
CA GLN A 28 -33.81 -13.54 -16.86
C GLN A 28 -32.86 -13.27 -18.03
N VAL A 29 -31.56 -13.36 -17.80
CA VAL A 29 -30.51 -13.20 -18.83
C VAL A 29 -29.40 -14.24 -18.65
N SER A 30 -28.62 -14.51 -19.70
CA SER A 30 -27.41 -15.32 -19.55
C SER A 30 -26.39 -14.56 -18.69
N LEU A 31 -25.63 -15.28 -17.87
CA LEU A 31 -24.56 -14.68 -17.07
C LEU A 31 -23.53 -13.99 -17.96
N LYS A 32 -23.24 -14.55 -19.13
CA LYS A 32 -22.32 -13.96 -20.11
C LYS A 32 -22.78 -12.60 -20.61
N ASP A 33 -24.06 -12.48 -20.97
CA ASP A 33 -24.61 -11.22 -21.46
C ASP A 33 -24.75 -10.20 -20.33
N PHE A 34 -25.14 -10.64 -19.13
CA PHE A 34 -25.20 -9.79 -17.94
C PHE A 34 -23.84 -9.18 -17.60
N LEU A 35 -22.78 -10.00 -17.56
CA LEU A 35 -21.42 -9.54 -17.30
C LEU A 35 -20.90 -8.61 -18.41
N ARG A 36 -21.22 -8.90 -19.68
CA ARG A 36 -20.87 -8.02 -20.80
C ARG A 36 -21.51 -6.65 -20.64
N GLU A 37 -22.79 -6.58 -20.29
CA GLU A 37 -23.52 -5.32 -20.17
C GLU A 37 -23.09 -4.54 -18.92
N LEU A 38 -22.85 -5.21 -17.79
CA LEU A 38 -22.23 -4.61 -16.62
C LEU A 38 -20.87 -3.99 -16.94
N SER A 39 -20.06 -4.71 -17.73
CA SER A 39 -18.75 -4.22 -18.17
C SER A 39 -18.87 -3.03 -19.12
N ALA A 40 -19.84 -3.04 -20.04
CA ALA A 40 -20.11 -1.93 -20.96
C ALA A 40 -20.62 -0.68 -20.23
N GLN A 41 -21.49 -0.83 -19.23
CA GLN A 41 -21.94 0.29 -18.39
C GLN A 41 -20.85 0.81 -17.45
N ALA A 42 -19.96 -0.07 -16.97
CA ALA A 42 -18.77 0.35 -16.24
C ALA A 42 -17.79 1.14 -17.13
N ALA A 43 -17.65 0.75 -18.40
CA ALA A 43 -16.84 1.46 -19.40
C ALA A 43 -17.46 2.80 -19.85
N GLY A 44 -18.77 2.99 -19.67
CA GLY A 44 -19.50 4.22 -20.02
C GLY A 44 -19.49 5.32 -18.94
N ARG A 45 -18.88 5.11 -17.77
CA ARG A 45 -18.60 6.20 -16.83
C ARG A 45 -17.37 6.97 -17.31
N PRO A 46 -17.40 8.30 -17.40
CA PRO A 46 -16.27 9.08 -17.88
C PRO A 46 -15.11 8.98 -16.88
N HIS A 47 -14.25 7.99 -17.07
CA HIS A 47 -12.88 7.98 -16.55
C HIS A 47 -11.94 8.67 -17.54
N GLU A 48 -12.38 9.75 -18.20
CA GLU A 48 -11.53 10.49 -19.15
C GLU A 48 -10.50 11.38 -18.46
N GLN A 49 -10.55 11.52 -17.13
CA GLN A 49 -9.49 12.19 -16.38
C GLN A 49 -8.48 11.16 -15.91
N LEU A 50 -7.29 11.19 -16.51
CA LEU A 50 -6.12 10.50 -15.97
C LEU A 50 -5.92 10.96 -14.52
N PRO A 51 -5.82 10.02 -13.56
CA PRO A 51 -5.61 10.42 -12.18
C PRO A 51 -4.29 11.18 -12.07
N LEU A 52 -4.31 12.27 -11.31
CA LEU A 52 -3.05 12.91 -10.91
C LEU A 52 -2.28 11.92 -10.06
N PHE A 53 -1.03 11.66 -10.46
CA PHE A 53 -0.14 10.81 -9.69
C PHE A 53 0.61 11.63 -8.65
N PRO A 54 0.92 11.04 -7.49
CA PRO A 54 1.75 11.70 -6.49
C PRO A 54 3.12 12.07 -7.07
N ILE A 55 3.68 13.18 -6.60
CA ILE A 55 5.04 13.60 -6.95
C ILE A 55 6.01 12.48 -6.62
N GLY A 56 6.89 12.14 -7.58
CA GLY A 56 7.83 11.04 -7.44
C GLY A 56 7.27 9.68 -7.82
N ALA A 57 6.04 9.58 -8.34
CA ALA A 57 5.54 8.32 -8.89
C ALA A 57 6.46 7.81 -10.02
N ARG A 58 7.00 6.60 -9.84
CA ARG A 58 7.91 5.94 -10.81
C ARG A 58 7.29 4.74 -11.49
N TRP A 59 6.33 4.10 -10.83
CA TRP A 59 5.73 2.87 -11.31
C TRP A 59 4.33 2.72 -10.75
N LEU A 60 3.44 2.15 -11.57
CA LEU A 60 2.05 1.91 -11.28
C LEU A 60 1.73 0.46 -11.64
N LEU A 61 1.11 -0.26 -10.73
CA LEU A 61 0.60 -1.60 -10.98
C LEU A 61 -0.88 -1.66 -10.57
N MET A 62 -1.73 -2.07 -11.50
CA MET A 62 -3.18 -2.16 -11.28
C MET A 62 -3.65 -3.60 -11.50
N ARG A 63 -4.51 -4.10 -10.60
CA ARG A 63 -5.20 -5.38 -10.75
C ARG A 63 -6.61 -5.29 -10.16
N GLY A 64 -7.61 -5.30 -11.02
CA GLY A 64 -9.01 -5.11 -10.61
C GLY A 64 -9.19 -3.75 -9.95
N HIS A 65 -9.70 -3.74 -8.71
CA HIS A 65 -9.89 -2.52 -7.91
C HIS A 65 -8.69 -2.15 -7.05
N SER A 66 -7.60 -2.94 -7.10
CA SER A 66 -6.39 -2.69 -6.34
C SER A 66 -5.37 -1.97 -7.21
N THR A 67 -4.77 -0.94 -6.66
CA THR A 67 -3.72 -0.14 -7.30
C THR A 67 -2.54 -0.02 -6.37
N VAL A 68 -1.34 -0.36 -6.84
CA VAL A 68 -0.09 -0.10 -6.15
C VAL A 68 0.65 1.01 -6.89
N VAL A 69 1.01 2.05 -6.17
CA VAL A 69 1.85 3.14 -6.69
C VAL A 69 3.20 3.09 -6.00
N ALA A 70 4.28 3.09 -6.78
CA ALA A 70 5.62 3.30 -6.29
C ALA A 70 5.98 4.78 -6.36
N VAL A 71 6.18 5.39 -5.20
CA VAL A 71 6.65 6.78 -5.07
C VAL A 71 8.09 6.76 -4.61
N GLU A 72 8.97 7.43 -5.35
CA GLU A 72 10.37 7.59 -5.00
C GLU A 72 10.62 9.00 -4.47
N GLN A 73 11.41 9.09 -3.41
CA GLN A 73 12.04 10.33 -2.98
C GLN A 73 13.56 10.21 -3.08
N ALA A 74 14.18 11.26 -3.63
CA ALA A 74 15.63 11.38 -3.70
C ALA A 74 16.27 11.43 -2.30
N PRO A 75 17.60 11.20 -2.19
CA PRO A 75 18.33 11.32 -0.94
C PRO A 75 18.09 12.69 -0.30
N GLN A 76 17.77 12.68 0.98
CA GLN A 76 17.36 13.87 1.70
C GLN A 76 17.60 13.71 3.20
N ILE A 77 17.72 14.83 3.89
CA ILE A 77 17.72 14.88 5.35
C ILE A 77 16.29 15.09 5.83
N ARG A 78 15.85 14.28 6.79
CA ARG A 78 14.56 14.46 7.46
C ARG A 78 14.74 14.67 8.95
N ARG A 79 13.87 15.50 9.51
CA ARG A 79 13.69 15.57 10.95
C ARG A 79 12.85 14.40 11.41
N VAL A 80 13.38 13.62 12.33
CA VAL A 80 12.74 12.43 12.89
C VAL A 80 12.60 12.61 14.39
N SER A 81 11.41 12.34 14.93
CA SER A 81 11.17 12.35 16.36
C SER A 81 11.26 10.93 16.91
N LEU A 82 12.27 10.67 17.76
CA LEU A 82 12.43 9.38 18.42
C LEU A 82 11.91 9.50 19.85
N SER A 83 10.98 8.61 20.24
CA SER A 83 10.46 8.55 21.61
C SER A 83 11.07 7.38 22.36
N ASP A 84 11.49 7.63 23.59
CA ASP A 84 11.85 6.58 24.54
C ASP A 84 10.66 6.11 25.39
N ARG A 85 10.86 5.03 26.14
CA ARG A 85 9.85 4.48 27.08
C ARG A 85 9.44 5.45 28.18
N THR A 86 10.21 6.51 28.44
CA THR A 86 9.93 7.50 29.48
C THR A 86 9.04 8.65 29.00
N GLY A 87 8.65 8.63 27.71
CA GLY A 87 7.79 9.65 27.10
C GLY A 87 8.56 10.87 26.58
N GLY A 88 9.90 10.85 26.65
CA GLY A 88 10.74 11.89 26.07
C GLY A 88 10.87 11.70 24.57
N ALA A 89 10.39 12.66 23.78
CA ALA A 89 10.61 12.71 22.34
C ALA A 89 11.80 13.62 22.01
N LYS A 90 12.85 13.06 21.39
CA LYS A 90 14.02 13.81 20.93
C LYS A 90 14.07 13.83 19.39
N GLY A 91 14.23 15.02 18.84
CA GLY A 91 14.34 15.22 17.40
C GLY A 91 15.78 15.04 16.91
N TYR A 92 15.95 14.38 15.77
CA TYR A 92 17.23 14.20 15.08
C TYR A 92 17.11 14.60 13.61
N LEU A 93 18.18 15.11 13.02
CA LEU A 93 18.30 15.32 11.58
C LEU A 93 19.08 14.16 10.95
N LEU A 94 18.38 13.29 10.22
CA LEU A 94 18.94 12.06 9.69
C LEU A 94 18.92 12.09 8.16
N ALA A 95 20.04 11.78 7.53
CA ALA A 95 20.14 11.59 6.09
C ALA A 95 19.62 10.21 5.69
N PHE A 96 18.88 10.17 4.59
CA PHE A 96 18.31 8.95 4.01
C PHE A 96 18.78 8.76 2.57
N PRO A 97 18.90 7.51 2.10
CA PRO A 97 19.18 7.24 0.69
C PRO A 97 17.90 7.48 -0.14
N TYR A 98 17.81 6.94 -1.35
CA TYR A 98 16.53 6.95 -2.07
C TYR A 98 15.51 6.14 -1.26
N ILE A 99 14.34 6.73 -1.02
CA ILE A 99 13.24 6.07 -0.32
C ILE A 99 12.16 5.72 -1.34
N VAL A 100 11.77 4.45 -1.36
CA VAL A 100 10.72 3.93 -2.23
C VAL A 100 9.53 3.52 -1.37
N TYR A 101 8.41 4.22 -1.56
CA TYR A 101 7.13 3.90 -0.96
C TYR A 101 6.32 3.06 -1.94
N LEU A 102 5.83 1.91 -1.51
CA LEU A 102 4.78 1.19 -2.22
C LEU A 102 3.46 1.41 -1.48
N LEU A 103 2.55 2.14 -2.11
CA LEU A 103 1.26 2.48 -1.55
C LEU A 103 0.17 1.66 -2.23
N LEU A 104 -0.53 0.84 -1.45
CA LEU A 104 -1.69 0.07 -1.90
C LEU A 104 -2.96 0.89 -1.69
N PHE A 105 -3.76 0.97 -2.74
CA PHE A 105 -5.10 1.53 -2.75
C PHE A 105 -6.09 0.45 -3.17
N TYR A 106 -7.25 0.42 -2.52
CA TYR A 106 -8.38 -0.41 -2.92
C TYR A 106 -9.60 0.46 -3.16
N ARG A 107 -10.19 0.36 -4.36
CA ARG A 107 -11.32 1.22 -4.80
C ARG A 107 -11.05 2.72 -4.59
N GLY A 108 -9.77 3.12 -4.74
CA GLY A 108 -9.33 4.50 -4.58
C GLY A 108 -9.02 4.92 -3.14
N ALA A 109 -9.24 4.07 -2.14
CA ALA A 109 -8.92 4.35 -0.73
C ALA A 109 -7.56 3.74 -0.34
N PHE A 110 -6.77 4.48 0.44
CA PHE A 110 -5.48 4.03 0.94
C PHE A 110 -5.61 2.89 1.97
N GLU A 111 -4.86 1.82 1.73
CA GLU A 111 -4.91 0.60 2.54
C GLU A 111 -3.62 0.37 3.33
N GLU A 112 -2.48 0.41 2.64
CA GLU A 112 -1.20 0.02 3.19
C GLU A 112 -0.05 0.76 2.52
N MET A 113 1.02 0.99 3.28
CA MET A 113 2.29 1.49 2.78
C MET A 113 3.42 0.55 3.19
N ARG A 114 4.29 0.23 2.24
CA ARG A 114 5.60 -0.38 2.48
C ARG A 114 6.69 0.59 2.09
N LEU A 115 7.84 0.49 2.76
CA LEU A 115 8.94 1.42 2.60
C LEU A 115 10.24 0.66 2.38
N TYR A 116 10.96 0.99 1.32
CA TYR A 116 12.23 0.38 0.97
C TYR A 116 13.29 1.45 0.70
N TYR A 117 14.55 1.04 0.75
CA TYR A 117 15.67 1.87 0.32
C TYR A 117 16.26 1.44 -1.01
N ARG A 118 16.97 2.39 -1.61
CA ARG A 118 17.75 2.25 -2.84
C ARG A 118 19.00 3.12 -2.76
N LYS A 119 20.13 2.64 -3.30
CA LYS A 119 21.38 3.44 -3.41
C LYS A 119 21.48 4.24 -4.73
N ALA A 120 20.53 4.05 -5.63
CA ALA A 120 20.43 4.74 -6.91
C ALA A 120 18.95 4.87 -7.31
N PRO A 121 18.59 5.85 -8.17
CA PRO A 121 17.24 5.99 -8.67
C PRO A 121 16.67 4.67 -9.23
N LEU A 122 15.36 4.53 -9.18
CA LEU A 122 14.63 3.48 -9.88
C LEU A 122 14.73 3.73 -11.39
N MET A 123 15.23 2.73 -12.11
CA MET A 123 15.36 2.69 -13.56
C MET A 123 14.51 1.58 -14.17
N SER A 124 14.13 0.57 -13.38
CA SER A 124 13.34 -0.57 -13.82
C SER A 124 12.49 -1.15 -12.68
N GLN A 125 11.39 -1.80 -13.04
CA GLN A 125 10.58 -2.61 -12.10
C GLN A 125 11.33 -3.85 -11.57
N ASP A 126 12.43 -4.25 -12.20
CA ASP A 126 13.26 -5.37 -11.74
C ASP A 126 14.42 -4.90 -10.85
N ASP A 127 14.45 -3.61 -10.50
CA ASP A 127 15.42 -3.07 -9.54
C ASP A 127 15.31 -3.72 -8.16
N PRO A 128 16.44 -4.17 -7.56
CA PRO A 128 16.45 -4.73 -6.21
C PRO A 128 16.16 -3.66 -5.16
N LEU A 129 15.43 -4.05 -4.13
CA LEU A 129 15.08 -3.21 -2.98
C LEU A 129 15.90 -3.59 -1.75
N LEU A 130 16.12 -2.60 -0.88
CA LEU A 130 16.87 -2.75 0.36
C LEU A 130 15.95 -2.53 1.56
N PHE A 131 16.24 -3.19 2.67
CA PHE A 131 15.55 -2.93 3.93
C PHE A 131 15.85 -1.49 4.40
N PRO A 132 14.85 -0.78 4.92
CA PRO A 132 15.09 0.47 5.62
C PRO A 132 15.75 0.21 6.98
N ASN A 133 16.06 1.27 7.72
CA ASN A 133 16.51 1.22 9.11
C ASN A 133 15.61 2.08 10.02
N LEU A 134 14.29 1.95 9.86
CA LEU A 134 13.30 2.75 10.59
C LEU A 134 12.59 1.92 11.66
N TRP A 135 12.39 2.50 12.85
CA TRP A 135 11.81 1.83 14.01
C TRP A 135 10.32 1.48 13.87
N ASN A 136 9.59 2.24 13.07
CA ASN A 136 8.16 2.01 12.81
C ASN A 136 7.92 1.17 11.55
N VAL A 137 8.95 0.45 11.08
CA VAL A 137 8.87 -0.45 9.94
C VAL A 137 9.17 -1.88 10.39
N SER A 138 8.27 -2.81 10.06
CA SER A 138 8.42 -4.22 10.44
C SER A 138 9.57 -4.89 9.69
N ALA A 139 10.44 -5.58 10.44
CA ALA A 139 11.52 -6.39 9.85
C ALA A 139 11.16 -7.88 9.71
N ASN A 140 9.92 -8.28 10.05
CA ASN A 140 9.50 -9.68 10.00
C ASN A 140 9.74 -10.29 8.61
N GLU A 141 10.40 -11.45 8.60
CA GLU A 141 10.85 -12.13 7.38
C GLU A 141 9.74 -12.84 6.62
N SER A 142 8.48 -12.67 7.02
CA SER A 142 7.36 -13.12 6.21
C SER A 142 7.33 -12.32 4.90
N PRO A 143 7.30 -12.98 3.72
CA PRO A 143 7.12 -12.30 2.43
C PRO A 143 5.99 -11.26 2.45
N LEU A 144 4.94 -11.56 3.22
CA LEU A 144 3.71 -10.80 3.40
C LEU A 144 3.84 -9.56 4.27
N ALA A 145 4.87 -9.42 5.10
CA ALA A 145 5.00 -8.32 6.05
C ALA A 145 6.35 -7.59 5.97
N LYS A 146 7.21 -7.89 4.99
CA LYS A 146 8.50 -7.21 4.85
C LYS A 146 8.29 -5.72 4.63
N CYS A 147 8.89 -4.92 5.52
CA CYS A 147 8.95 -3.47 5.42
C CYS A 147 7.61 -2.73 5.45
N ARG A 148 6.62 -3.27 6.19
CA ARG A 148 5.34 -2.59 6.40
C ARG A 148 5.52 -1.39 7.32
N ALA A 149 5.08 -0.21 6.87
CA ALA A 149 5.08 0.98 7.69
C ALA A 149 3.92 0.95 8.69
N CYS A 150 4.21 1.19 9.97
CA CYS A 150 3.18 1.36 10.98
C CYS A 150 2.53 2.74 10.85
N LEU A 151 1.28 2.75 10.40
CA LEU A 151 0.43 3.94 10.30
C LEU A 151 -0.78 3.82 11.23
N ARG A 152 -0.55 3.28 12.43
CA ARG A 152 -1.60 3.15 13.45
C ARG A 152 -2.02 4.55 13.90
N GLY A 153 -3.33 4.77 14.01
CA GLY A 153 -3.89 6.07 14.41
C GLY A 153 -3.88 7.13 13.31
N ARG A 154 -3.58 6.76 12.06
CA ARG A 154 -3.77 7.66 10.91
C ARG A 154 -5.24 8.08 10.77
N PRO A 155 -5.52 9.31 10.29
CA PRO A 155 -6.88 9.67 9.88
C PRO A 155 -7.29 8.88 8.63
N LEU A 156 -8.59 8.87 8.35
CA LEU A 156 -9.09 8.43 7.05
C LEU A 156 -8.71 9.48 6.01
N PHE A 157 -8.25 9.05 4.84
CA PHE A 157 -7.83 9.95 3.75
C PHE A 157 -8.89 10.03 2.62
N GLU A 158 -10.11 9.57 2.88
CA GLU A 158 -11.13 9.27 1.85
C GLU A 158 -11.58 10.49 1.04
N ASP A 159 -11.47 11.71 1.60
CA ASP A 159 -11.82 12.95 0.91
C ASP A 159 -10.74 13.44 -0.07
N HIS A 160 -9.59 12.77 -0.14
CA HIS A 160 -8.46 13.18 -0.97
C HIS A 160 -8.36 12.37 -2.27
N SER A 161 -7.83 13.00 -3.32
CA SER A 161 -7.39 12.28 -4.52
C SER A 161 -6.30 11.25 -4.19
N LEU A 162 -6.05 10.28 -5.08
CA LEU A 162 -4.97 9.30 -4.90
C LEU A 162 -3.63 9.97 -4.56
N ALA A 163 -3.26 11.04 -5.27
CA ALA A 163 -2.05 11.80 -4.99
C ALA A 163 -2.07 12.43 -3.59
N GLY A 164 -3.20 13.01 -3.18
CA GLY A 164 -3.37 13.59 -1.85
C GLY A 164 -3.27 12.54 -0.74
N GLN A 165 -3.94 11.40 -0.89
CA GLN A 165 -3.86 10.28 0.05
C GLN A 165 -2.43 9.76 0.18
N ALA A 166 -1.70 9.64 -0.94
CA ALA A 166 -0.31 9.21 -0.91
C ALA A 166 0.59 10.21 -0.17
N GLN A 167 0.39 11.50 -0.40
CA GLN A 167 1.12 12.56 0.30
C GLN A 167 0.84 12.55 1.80
N GLU A 168 -0.43 12.51 2.20
CA GLU A 168 -0.85 12.45 3.61
C GLU A 168 -0.32 11.20 4.32
N ALA A 169 -0.32 10.04 3.65
CA ALA A 169 0.25 8.81 4.22
C ALA A 169 1.76 8.94 4.48
N VAL A 170 2.51 9.55 3.56
CA VAL A 170 3.94 9.80 3.71
C VAL A 170 4.22 10.85 4.79
N GLU A 171 3.44 11.93 4.85
CA GLU A 171 3.58 12.97 5.87
C GLU A 171 3.26 12.44 7.26
N PHE A 172 2.15 11.72 7.41
CA PHE A 172 1.77 11.07 8.66
C PHE A 172 2.87 10.13 9.15
N PHE A 173 3.44 9.31 8.27
CA PHE A 173 4.52 8.37 8.61
C PHE A 173 5.71 9.06 9.29
N TRP A 174 6.14 10.20 8.75
CA TRP A 174 7.28 10.94 9.30
C TRP A 174 6.93 11.71 10.58
N ASN A 175 5.66 12.05 10.77
CA ASN A 175 5.15 12.78 11.94
C ASN A 175 4.72 11.87 13.10
N ALA A 176 4.44 10.59 12.86
CA ALA A 176 3.91 9.65 13.86
C ALA A 176 4.86 9.34 15.04
N GLY A 177 6.13 9.78 14.96
CA GLY A 177 7.16 9.43 15.94
C GLY A 177 7.61 7.97 15.81
N PHE A 178 8.82 7.70 16.28
CA PHE A 178 9.49 6.41 16.12
C PHE A 178 9.89 5.89 17.51
N GLY A 179 9.20 4.86 17.99
CA GLY A 179 9.46 4.24 19.30
C GLY A 179 10.72 3.39 19.29
N LEU A 180 11.65 3.66 20.20
CA LEU A 180 12.90 2.91 20.33
C LEU A 180 12.69 1.47 20.86
N GLU A 181 11.54 1.22 21.48
CA GLU A 181 11.17 -0.01 22.15
C GLU A 181 10.57 -1.10 21.25
N VAL A 182 10.39 -0.83 19.95
CA VAL A 182 9.89 -1.83 19.01
C VAL A 182 10.97 -2.90 18.82
N GLU A 183 10.76 -4.09 19.36
CA GLU A 183 11.66 -5.23 19.15
C GLU A 183 11.59 -5.73 17.70
N GLU A 184 12.68 -6.30 17.20
CA GLU A 184 12.79 -6.83 15.82
C GLU A 184 12.48 -5.78 14.74
N ASN A 185 12.74 -4.50 15.03
CA ASN A 185 12.60 -3.45 14.05
C ASN A 185 13.79 -3.42 13.05
N CYS A 186 13.58 -2.72 11.94
CA CYS A 186 14.58 -2.59 10.90
C CYS A 186 15.88 -1.89 11.35
N PHE A 187 15.82 -0.99 12.34
CA PHE A 187 17.00 -0.28 12.85
C PHE A 187 17.96 -1.22 13.58
N GLN A 188 17.47 -2.13 14.43
CA GLN A 188 18.30 -3.08 15.18
C GLN A 188 19.11 -4.01 14.26
N ARG A 189 18.58 -4.33 13.07
CA ARG A 189 19.30 -5.10 12.04
C ARG A 189 20.39 -4.25 11.39
N ALA A 190 20.06 -3.03 11.02
CA ALA A 190 20.97 -2.13 10.31
C ALA A 190 22.12 -1.63 11.18
N SER A 191 21.89 -1.36 12.48
CA SER A 191 22.90 -0.85 13.41
C SER A 191 24.08 -1.81 13.63
N LYS A 192 23.91 -3.09 13.32
CA LYS A 192 24.96 -4.12 13.36
C LYS A 192 25.82 -4.17 12.09
N ARG A 193 25.40 -3.50 11.01
CA ARG A 193 26.04 -3.58 9.69
C ARG A 193 27.01 -2.43 9.44
N ASP A 194 26.75 -1.26 10.00
CA ASP A 194 27.54 -0.07 9.71
C ASP A 194 27.71 0.82 10.96
N PRO A 195 28.95 1.20 11.32
CA PRO A 195 29.24 1.99 12.52
C PRO A 195 28.56 3.37 12.51
N LEU A 196 28.28 3.95 11.34
CA LEU A 196 27.69 5.27 11.18
C LEU A 196 26.21 5.32 11.57
N ILE A 197 25.54 4.17 11.71
CA ILE A 197 24.12 4.06 12.08
C ILE A 197 23.90 3.20 13.33
N THR A 198 24.92 3.12 14.19
CA THR A 198 24.87 2.36 15.45
C THR A 198 23.90 2.97 16.48
N SER A 199 23.74 4.30 16.45
CA SER A 199 22.79 5.05 17.27
C SER A 199 22.24 6.26 16.50
N PRO A 200 21.12 6.87 16.96
CA PRO A 200 20.62 8.13 16.40
C PRO A 200 21.66 9.26 16.39
N GLU A 201 22.47 9.36 17.44
CA GLU A 201 23.56 10.35 17.54
C GLU A 201 24.67 10.09 16.52
N ALA A 202 25.09 8.82 16.37
CA ALA A 202 26.09 8.45 15.37
C ALA A 202 25.59 8.78 13.95
N TRP A 203 24.32 8.49 13.67
CA TRP A 203 23.69 8.79 12.39
C TRP A 203 23.58 10.29 12.14
N GLU A 204 23.15 11.08 13.13
CA GLU A 204 23.10 12.54 12.99
C GLU A 204 24.50 13.15 12.82
N ALA A 205 25.52 12.61 13.50
CA ALA A 205 26.91 13.03 13.31
C ALA A 205 27.41 12.71 11.88
N ALA A 206 27.15 11.50 11.38
CA ALA A 206 27.47 11.10 10.01
C ALA A 206 26.70 11.95 8.98
N THR A 207 25.42 12.24 9.24
CA THR A 207 24.57 13.12 8.41
C THR A 207 25.17 14.51 8.28
N ARG A 208 25.71 15.06 9.38
CA ARG A 208 26.37 16.38 9.37
C ARG A 208 27.69 16.37 8.62
N ALA A 209 28.43 15.26 8.68
CA ALA A 209 29.71 15.12 8.00
C ALA A 209 29.54 14.92 6.47
N ASP A 210 28.59 14.08 6.07
CA ASP A 210 28.28 13.79 4.67
C ASP A 210 26.78 13.48 4.50
N PRO A 211 25.95 14.42 4.02
CA PRO A 211 24.52 14.18 3.77
C PRO A 211 24.20 13.04 2.79
N LEU A 212 25.18 12.58 2.00
CA LEU A 212 25.02 11.50 1.03
C LEU A 212 25.63 10.17 1.50
N PHE A 213 26.19 10.10 2.71
CA PHE A 213 26.74 8.87 3.28
C PHE A 213 25.76 7.67 3.24
N PRO A 214 24.41 7.85 3.33
CA PRO A 214 23.49 6.72 3.22
C PRO A 214 23.57 5.97 1.89
N LEU A 215 24.12 6.57 0.83
CA LEU A 215 24.35 5.91 -0.45
C LEU A 215 25.54 4.94 -0.43
N GLN A 216 26.39 5.02 0.60
CA GLN A 216 27.58 4.19 0.77
C GLN A 216 27.37 3.04 1.77
N VAL A 217 26.37 3.17 2.65
CA VAL A 217 26.02 2.15 3.66
C VAL A 217 25.66 0.81 2.99
N ASP A 218 26.13 -0.28 3.58
CA ASP A 218 25.78 -1.64 3.17
C ASP A 218 24.42 -2.06 3.76
N TRP A 219 23.36 -1.44 3.25
CA TRP A 219 21.99 -1.79 3.60
C TRP A 219 21.68 -3.26 3.30
N GLU A 220 20.88 -3.87 4.16
CA GLU A 220 20.49 -5.26 3.98
C GLU A 220 19.58 -5.43 2.74
N ASP A 221 19.88 -6.44 1.92
CA ASP A 221 19.09 -6.80 0.75
C ASP A 221 17.73 -7.38 1.15
N ALA A 222 16.64 -6.77 0.66
CA ALA A 222 15.28 -7.24 0.95
C ALA A 222 14.92 -8.56 0.25
N LYS A 223 15.78 -9.02 -0.68
CA LYS A 223 15.62 -10.19 -1.55
C LYS A 223 14.36 -10.13 -2.41
N VAL A 224 13.95 -8.92 -2.77
CA VAL A 224 12.80 -8.63 -3.63
C VAL A 224 13.12 -7.50 -4.60
N THR A 225 12.47 -7.53 -5.77
CA THR A 225 12.48 -6.42 -6.73
C THR A 225 11.26 -5.53 -6.54
N LEU A 226 11.25 -4.35 -7.14
CA LEU A 226 10.08 -3.46 -7.14
C LEU A 226 8.81 -4.18 -7.61
N ARG A 227 8.90 -4.90 -8.73
CA ARG A 227 7.82 -5.70 -9.28
C ARG A 227 7.29 -6.71 -8.28
N LYS A 228 8.16 -7.57 -7.74
CA LYS A 228 7.76 -8.64 -6.81
C LYS A 228 7.12 -8.07 -5.55
N ALA A 229 7.65 -6.98 -5.01
CA ALA A 229 7.08 -6.32 -3.84
C ALA A 229 5.69 -5.73 -4.13
N GLY A 230 5.49 -5.12 -5.30
CA GLY A 230 4.18 -4.58 -5.72
C GLY A 230 3.15 -5.66 -6.06
N GLU A 231 3.53 -6.70 -6.78
CA GLU A 231 2.66 -7.86 -7.06
C GLU A 231 2.18 -8.51 -5.78
N HIS A 232 3.09 -8.65 -4.82
CA HIS A 232 2.79 -9.24 -3.54
C HIS A 232 1.81 -8.41 -2.69
N LEU A 233 1.91 -7.08 -2.77
CA LEU A 233 0.93 -6.17 -2.15
C LEU A 233 -0.48 -6.36 -2.72
N LEU A 234 -0.60 -6.64 -4.02
CA LEU A 234 -1.90 -6.91 -4.64
C LEU A 234 -2.48 -8.26 -4.20
N ASP A 235 -1.63 -9.27 -4.03
CA ASP A 235 -2.03 -10.62 -3.62
C ASP A 235 -2.51 -10.70 -2.16
N TRP A 236 -2.04 -9.80 -1.29
CA TRP A 236 -2.30 -9.82 0.16
C TRP A 236 -3.79 -9.84 0.53
N ARG A 237 -4.66 -9.23 -0.28
CA ARG A 237 -6.12 -9.22 -0.06
C ARG A 237 -6.87 -10.33 -0.81
N GLY A 238 -6.18 -11.19 -1.55
CA GLY A 238 -6.78 -12.19 -2.43
C GLY A 238 -7.52 -11.60 -3.64
N TYR A 239 -7.34 -10.31 -3.92
CA TYR A 239 -7.96 -9.64 -5.07
C TYR A 239 -7.24 -10.02 -6.35
N GLY A 240 -7.84 -10.96 -7.10
CA GLY A 240 -7.26 -11.48 -8.33
C GLY A 240 -7.29 -12.99 -8.45
N LYS A 241 -7.84 -13.74 -7.48
CA LYS A 241 -8.31 -15.08 -7.80
C LYS A 241 -9.31 -14.97 -8.95
N ARG A 242 -9.04 -15.69 -10.03
CA ARG A 242 -10.00 -15.87 -11.10
C ARG A 242 -11.27 -16.41 -10.44
N VAL A 243 -12.41 -15.81 -10.73
CA VAL A 243 -13.70 -16.33 -10.26
C VAL A 243 -13.88 -17.67 -10.98
N GLU A 244 -13.61 -18.74 -10.26
CA GLU A 244 -13.70 -20.11 -10.77
C GLU A 244 -14.97 -20.76 -10.23
N GLU A 245 -15.44 -20.34 -9.05
CA GLU A 245 -16.62 -20.89 -8.40
C GLU A 245 -17.58 -19.81 -7.88
N VAL A 246 -18.82 -20.22 -7.59
CA VAL A 246 -19.89 -19.33 -7.12
C VAL A 246 -19.57 -18.71 -5.75
N SER A 247 -18.75 -19.37 -4.94
CA SER A 247 -18.24 -18.86 -3.66
C SER A 247 -17.39 -17.60 -3.84
N ASP A 248 -16.58 -17.52 -4.89
CA ASP A 248 -15.78 -16.33 -5.21
C ASP A 248 -16.69 -15.13 -5.55
N LEU A 249 -17.83 -15.40 -6.19
CA LEU A 249 -18.83 -14.39 -6.53
C LEU A 249 -19.58 -13.91 -5.28
N ALA A 250 -19.90 -14.83 -4.36
CA ALA A 250 -20.50 -14.50 -3.06
C ALA A 250 -19.56 -13.64 -2.22
N ASP A 251 -18.25 -13.92 -2.22
CA ASP A 251 -17.22 -13.11 -1.57
C ASP A 251 -17.14 -11.70 -2.15
N ILE A 252 -17.23 -11.56 -3.48
CA ILE A 252 -17.28 -10.24 -4.15
C ILE A 252 -18.55 -9.47 -3.76
N ILE A 253 -19.71 -10.13 -3.71
CA ILE A 253 -21.00 -9.53 -3.35
C ILE A 253 -21.07 -9.17 -1.86
N TYR A 254 -20.50 -10.00 -0.98
CA TYR A 254 -20.44 -9.75 0.46
C TYR A 254 -19.60 -8.50 0.76
N ARG A 255 -18.44 -8.37 0.11
CA ARG A 255 -17.56 -7.19 0.20
C ARG A 255 -18.11 -5.93 -0.48
N LEU A 256 -19.21 -6.04 -1.23
CA LEU A 256 -19.98 -4.91 -1.79
C LEU A 256 -21.12 -4.46 -0.87
N LYS A 257 -21.46 -5.24 0.17
CA LYS A 257 -22.53 -4.93 1.14
C LYS A 257 -22.05 -4.34 2.46
N GLU A 258 -20.73 -4.36 2.72
CA GLU A 258 -20.12 -3.70 3.88
C GLU A 258 -19.73 -2.22 3.62
N THR A 259 -20.15 -1.67 2.48
CA THR A 259 -20.25 -0.21 2.23
C THR A 259 -21.68 0.26 2.47
#